data_AF-A0A9E5KN25-F1
#
_entry.id   AF-A0A9E5KN25-F1
#
_cell.length_a   1.000
_cell.length_b   1.000
_cell.length_c   1.000
_cell.angle_alpha   90.00
_cell.angle_beta   90.00
_cell.angle_gamma   90.00
#
_symmetry.space_group_name_H-M   'P 1'
#
loop_
_entity.id
_entity.type
_entity.pdbx_description
1 polymer ?
#
loop_
_entity_poly.entity_id
_entity_poly.type
_entity_poly.pdbx_seq_one_letter_code
_entity_poly.pdbx_strand_id
1 'polypeptide(L)'
;MPRAPLEPRAAAAWVARKLREAGHRSLFAGGCVRDSILGHDAADFDVATSAIPAEIRQIFPRAIGVGESFGVMLVRHGGRSIEVATFRADGVYVDGRRPDAVRFSD
;
A
#
# COMPACT_ATOMS: atom_id res chain seq x y z
N MET A 1 3.64 27.18 -13.29
CA MET A 1 2.41 26.34 -13.27
C MET A 1 2.65 25.14 -12.37
N PRO A 2 1.72 24.75 -11.49
CA PRO A 2 1.86 23.50 -10.75
C PRO A 2 1.89 22.33 -11.75
N ARG A 3 2.82 21.40 -11.56
CA ARG A 3 2.94 20.20 -12.39
C ARG A 3 1.74 19.29 -12.10
N ALA A 4 1.11 18.74 -13.14
CA ALA A 4 0.02 17.79 -12.97
C ALA A 4 0.46 16.58 -12.11
N PRO A 5 -0.44 15.99 -11.32
CA PRO A 5 -0.15 14.77 -10.58
C PRO A 5 0.31 13.65 -11.53
N LEU A 6 1.17 12.75 -11.04
CA LEU A 6 1.53 11.54 -11.76
C LEU A 6 0.29 10.67 -11.99
N GLU A 7 0.32 9.82 -13.00
CA GLU A 7 -0.65 8.74 -13.17
C GLU A 7 -0.66 7.83 -11.92
N PRO A 8 -1.84 7.34 -11.48
CA PRO A 8 -1.95 6.57 -10.25
C PRO A 8 -1.01 5.36 -10.24
N ARG A 9 -1.01 4.62 -11.35
CA ARG A 9 -0.16 3.45 -11.56
C ARG A 9 1.33 3.79 -11.49
N ALA A 10 1.75 4.94 -12.02
CA ALA A 10 3.15 5.35 -12.01
C ALA A 10 3.63 5.67 -10.59
N ALA A 11 2.79 6.35 -9.80
CA ALA A 11 3.10 6.64 -8.40
C ALA A 11 3.18 5.35 -7.57
N ALA A 12 2.22 4.43 -7.73
CA ALA A 12 2.23 3.14 -7.05
C ALA A 12 3.42 2.26 -7.47
N ALA A 13 3.77 2.24 -8.75
CA ALA A 13 4.93 1.51 -9.26
C ALA A 13 6.25 2.02 -8.66
N TRP A 14 6.37 3.34 -8.45
CA TRP A 14 7.52 3.91 -7.77
C TRP A 14 7.64 3.42 -6.32
N VAL A 15 6.53 3.40 -5.57
CA VAL A 15 6.49 2.88 -4.19
C VAL A 15 6.87 1.40 -4.16
N ALA A 16 6.23 0.58 -4.99
CA ALA A 16 6.50 -0.85 -5.07
C ALA A 16 7.96 -1.14 -5.43
N ARG A 17 8.54 -0.38 -6.37
CA ARG A 17 9.96 -0.50 -6.72
C ARG A 17 10.88 -0.15 -5.53
N LYS A 18 10.57 0.91 -4.79
CA LYS A 18 11.37 1.31 -3.61
C LYS A 18 11.35 0.25 -2.50
N LEU A 19 10.20 -0.39 -2.28
CA LEU A 19 10.09 -1.51 -1.36
C LEU A 19 10.95 -2.70 -1.81
N ARG A 20 10.93 -3.05 -3.11
CA ARG A 20 11.77 -4.12 -3.67
C ARG A 20 13.25 -3.82 -3.59
N GLU A 21 13.66 -2.57 -3.86
CA GLU A 21 15.06 -2.12 -3.71
C GLU A 21 15.56 -2.24 -2.27
N ALA A 22 14.67 -2.13 -1.30
CA ALA A 22 14.97 -2.34 0.12
C ALA A 22 14.91 -3.82 0.55
N GLY A 23 14.65 -4.75 -0.37
CA GLY A 23 14.63 -6.19 -0.09
C GLY A 23 13.27 -6.78 0.28
N HIS A 24 12.19 -5.99 0.24
CA HIS A 24 10.85 -6.47 0.58
C HIS A 24 10.06 -6.95 -0.65
N ARG A 25 9.15 -7.90 -0.43
CA ARG A 25 8.14 -8.25 -1.41
C ARG A 25 7.13 -7.11 -1.53
N SER A 26 6.67 -6.82 -2.74
CA SER A 26 5.65 -5.80 -3.00
C SER A 26 4.74 -6.24 -4.14
N LEU A 27 3.43 -6.12 -3.97
CA LEU A 27 2.42 -6.50 -4.95
C LEU A 27 1.42 -5.36 -5.11
N PHE A 28 0.82 -5.23 -6.29
CA PHE A 28 -0.42 -4.46 -6.40
C PHE A 28 -1.57 -5.28 -5.83
N ALA A 29 -2.46 -4.62 -5.11
CA ALA A 29 -3.59 -5.25 -4.45
C ALA A 29 -4.89 -4.45 -4.66
N GLY A 30 -6.01 -5.08 -4.35
CA GLY A 30 -7.32 -4.44 -4.38
C GLY A 30 -7.92 -4.29 -5.78
N GLY A 31 -8.76 -3.27 -5.94
CA GLY A 31 -9.56 -3.03 -7.14
C GLY A 31 -8.73 -2.89 -8.41
N CYS A 32 -7.51 -2.33 -8.31
CA CYS A 32 -6.65 -2.12 -9.47
C CYS A 32 -6.30 -3.41 -10.22
N VAL A 33 -6.18 -4.53 -9.50
CA VAL A 33 -5.91 -5.84 -10.08
C VAL A 33 -7.15 -6.37 -10.79
N ARG A 34 -8.31 -6.30 -10.14
CA ARG A 34 -9.60 -6.70 -10.73
C ARG A 34 -9.88 -5.91 -12.00
N ASP A 35 -9.76 -4.59 -11.93
CA ASP A 35 -10.09 -3.69 -13.03
C ASP A 35 -9.14 -3.93 -14.21
N SER A 36 -7.84 -4.15 -13.94
CA SER A 36 -6.87 -4.54 -14.97
C SER A 36 -7.19 -5.88 -15.64
N ILE A 37 -7.72 -6.86 -14.90
CA ILE A 37 -8.14 -8.16 -15.46
C ILE A 37 -9.39 -8.00 -16.34
N LEU A 38 -10.30 -7.10 -15.95
CA LEU A 38 -11.51 -6.79 -16.70
C LEU A 38 -11.28 -5.82 -17.89
N GLY A 39 -10.05 -5.34 -18.08
CA GLY A 39 -9.72 -4.37 -19.14
C GLY A 39 -10.23 -2.94 -18.86
N HIS A 40 -10.46 -2.61 -17.59
CA HIS A 40 -10.86 -1.28 -17.14
C HIS A 40 -9.67 -0.51 -16.57
N ASP A 41 -9.72 0.82 -16.72
CA ASP A 41 -8.76 1.72 -16.07
C ASP A 41 -9.07 1.83 -14.57
N ALA A 42 -8.11 1.45 -13.75
CA ALA A 42 -8.21 1.57 -12.29
C ALA A 42 -7.99 3.03 -11.85
N ALA A 43 -8.92 3.56 -11.05
CA ALA A 43 -8.83 4.91 -10.52
C ALA A 43 -7.73 5.08 -9.45
N ASP A 44 -7.58 4.05 -8.61
CA ASP A 44 -6.67 4.03 -7.46
C ASP A 44 -5.82 2.75 -7.47
N PHE A 45 -4.63 2.81 -6.85
CA PHE A 45 -3.69 1.70 -6.77
C PHE A 45 -3.13 1.59 -5.35
N ASP A 46 -3.24 0.39 -4.79
CA ASP A 46 -2.72 0.04 -3.48
C ASP A 46 -1.53 -0.92 -3.61
N VAL A 47 -0.61 -0.86 -2.66
CA VAL A 47 0.57 -1.72 -2.61
C VAL A 47 0.51 -2.59 -1.35
N ALA A 48 0.53 -3.90 -1.51
CA ALA A 48 0.73 -4.83 -0.40
C ALA A 48 2.21 -5.21 -0.30
N THR A 49 2.79 -5.34 0.90
CA THR A 49 4.22 -5.58 1.08
C THR A 49 4.55 -6.43 2.30
N SER A 50 5.69 -7.12 2.28
CA SER A 50 6.21 -7.82 3.46
C SER A 50 6.84 -6.87 4.50
N ALA A 51 7.05 -5.59 4.16
CA ALA A 51 7.59 -4.60 5.08
C ALA A 51 6.57 -4.25 6.19
N ILE A 52 6.98 -4.29 7.45
CA ILE A 52 6.15 -3.83 8.58
C ILE A 52 6.14 -2.29 8.65
N PRO A 53 5.19 -1.64 9.36
CA PRO A 53 5.09 -0.18 9.38
C PRO A 53 6.37 0.56 9.77
N ALA A 54 7.15 0.00 10.69
CA ALA A 54 8.44 0.56 11.08
C ALA A 54 9.45 0.60 9.92
N GLU A 55 9.53 -0.47 9.13
CA GLU A 55 10.40 -0.58 7.95
C GLU A 55 9.91 0.31 6.81
N ILE A 56 8.59 0.36 6.59
CA ILE A 56 7.96 1.30 5.64
C ILE A 56 8.36 2.73 5.99
N ARG A 57 8.38 3.09 7.27
CA ARG A 57 8.80 4.43 7.74
C ARG A 57 10.30 4.68 7.54
N GLN A 58 11.15 3.66 7.61
CA GLN A 58 12.57 3.79 7.27
C GLN A 58 12.77 4.07 5.77
N ILE A 59 12.03 3.38 4.90
CA ILE A 59 12.10 3.57 3.45
C ILE A 59 11.44 4.88 3.01
N PHE A 60 10.33 5.24 3.66
CA PHE A 60 9.55 6.43 3.39
C PHE A 60 9.35 7.24 4.69
N PRO A 61 10.31 8.10 5.08
CA PRO A 61 10.24 8.86 6.34
C PRO A 61 9.01 9.76 6.49
N ARG A 62 8.36 10.12 5.37
CA ARG A 62 7.13 10.94 5.34
C ARG A 62 5.85 10.11 5.24
N ALA A 63 5.93 8.79 5.41
CA ALA A 63 4.75 7.94 5.45
C ALA A 63 3.89 8.27 6.68
N ILE A 64 2.57 8.23 6.50
CA ILE A 64 1.59 8.55 7.54
C ILE A 64 0.84 7.27 7.90
N GLY A 65 0.82 6.90 9.18
CA GLY A 65 0.01 5.79 9.66
C GLY A 65 -1.46 6.17 9.70
N VAL A 66 -2.27 5.63 8.77
CA VAL A 66 -3.73 5.80 8.75
C VAL A 66 -4.46 4.63 9.41
N GLY A 67 -3.78 3.47 9.48
CA GLY A 67 -4.19 2.28 10.20
C GLY A 67 -2.96 1.48 10.62
N GLU A 68 -1.97 2.15 11.22
CA GLU A 68 -0.64 1.58 11.53
C GLU A 68 -0.72 0.32 12.40
N SER A 69 -1.63 0.29 13.39
CA SER A 69 -1.91 -0.89 14.20
C SER A 69 -2.44 -2.08 13.40
N PHE A 70 -2.97 -1.83 12.19
CA PHE A 70 -3.42 -2.84 11.24
C PHE A 70 -2.45 -3.01 10.07
N GLY A 71 -1.27 -2.38 10.09
CA GLY A 71 -0.28 -2.47 9.02
C GLY A 71 -0.53 -1.57 7.82
N VAL A 72 -1.34 -0.51 7.94
CA VAL A 72 -1.70 0.38 6.81
C VAL A 72 -1.02 1.75 6.93
N MET A 73 -0.20 2.07 5.93
CA MET A 73 0.59 3.30 5.83
C MET A 73 0.29 4.04 4.52
N LEU A 74 0.28 5.37 4.55
CA LEU A 74 0.06 6.22 3.39
C LEU A 74 1.39 6.85 2.93
N VAL A 75 1.81 6.57 1.69
CA VAL A 75 3.03 7.12 1.09
C VAL A 75 2.68 8.14 0.02
N ARG A 76 3.20 9.37 0.13
CA ARG A 76 2.96 10.44 -0.85
C ARG A 76 4.06 10.50 -1.90
N HIS A 77 3.68 10.45 -3.18
CA HIS A 77 4.61 10.61 -4.30
C HIS A 77 3.92 11.22 -5.52
N GLY A 78 4.57 12.20 -6.17
CA GLY A 78 4.08 12.77 -7.43
C GLY A 78 2.67 13.39 -7.36
N GLY A 79 2.29 13.97 -6.22
CA GLY A 79 0.94 14.53 -6.02
C GLY A 79 -0.14 13.49 -5.72
N ARG A 80 0.22 12.21 -5.55
CA ARG A 80 -0.68 11.11 -5.18
C ARG A 80 -0.36 10.61 -3.77
N SER A 81 -1.35 10.02 -3.12
CA SER A 81 -1.17 9.23 -1.89
C SER A 81 -1.45 7.78 -2.22
N ILE A 82 -0.52 6.89 -1.88
CA ILE A 82 -0.58 5.45 -2.14
C ILE A 82 -0.74 4.75 -0.82
N GLU A 83 -1.76 3.90 -0.69
CA GLU A 83 -1.91 3.03 0.47
C GLU A 83 -0.93 1.86 0.36
N VAL A 84 -0.19 1.61 1.45
CA VAL A 84 0.79 0.55 1.58
C VAL A 84 0.38 -0.31 2.77
N ALA A 85 -0.05 -1.54 2.49
CA ALA A 85 -0.51 -2.50 3.48
C ALA A 85 0.52 -3.61 3.70
N THR A 86 0.93 -3.83 4.95
CA THR A 86 1.75 -4.98 5.33
C THR A 86 0.95 -6.27 5.17
N PHE A 87 1.56 -7.33 4.65
CA PHE A 87 0.97 -8.66 4.61
C PHE A 87 0.62 -9.10 6.03
N ARG A 88 -0.58 -9.65 6.19
CA ARG A 88 -1.08 -10.01 7.51
C ARG A 88 -2.06 -11.16 7.44
N ALA A 89 -2.09 -11.93 8.52
CA ALA A 89 -3.19 -12.80 8.86
C ALA A 89 -4.12 -12.04 9.82
N ASP A 90 -5.38 -11.91 9.43
CA ASP A 90 -6.42 -11.27 10.23
C ASP A 90 -6.92 -12.24 11.31
N GLY A 91 -7.11 -11.71 12.52
CA GLY A 91 -7.79 -12.40 13.62
C GLY A 91 -9.30 -12.51 13.40
N VAL A 92 -10.05 -12.64 14.49
CA VAL A 92 -11.51 -12.76 14.40
C VAL A 92 -12.09 -11.40 14.02
N TYR A 93 -12.85 -11.36 12.93
CA TYR A 93 -13.63 -10.18 12.56
C TYR A 93 -14.79 -10.02 13.53
N VAL A 94 -14.77 -8.95 14.34
CA VAL A 94 -15.79 -8.70 15.37
C VAL A 94 -17.06 -8.10 14.75
N ASP A 95 -16.92 -7.34 13.66
CA ASP A 95 -18.01 -6.64 12.96
C ASP A 95 -18.05 -6.93 11.44
N GLY A 96 -17.27 -7.91 10.99
CA GLY A 96 -17.13 -8.29 9.57
C GLY A 96 -16.20 -7.39 8.75
N ARG A 97 -15.67 -6.29 9.30
CA ARG A 97 -14.73 -5.40 8.59
C ARG A 97 -13.38 -5.24 9.27
N ARG A 98 -13.34 -5.32 10.60
CA ARG A 98 -12.12 -5.12 11.38
C ARG A 98 -11.82 -6.36 12.24
N PRO A 99 -10.63 -6.97 12.08
CA PRO A 99 -10.22 -8.03 12.98
C PRO A 99 -9.86 -7.45 14.36
N ASP A 100 -10.03 -8.26 15.40
CA ASP A 100 -9.62 -7.95 16.77
C ASP A 100 -8.09 -7.78 16.90
N ALA A 101 -7.32 -8.50 16.09
CA ALA A 101 -5.87 -8.39 15.99
C ALA A 101 -5.38 -8.73 14.57
N VAL A 102 -4.17 -8.30 14.23
CA VAL A 102 -3.46 -8.71 13.01
C VAL A 102 -2.10 -9.28 13.37
N ARG A 103 -1.64 -10.27 12.60
CA ARG A 103 -0.26 -10.77 12.66
C ARG A 103 0.42 -10.53 11.33
N PHE A 104 1.52 -9.79 11.32
CA PHE A 104 2.27 -9.54 10.09
C PHE A 104 2.98 -10.80 9.60
N SER A 105 3.06 -10.95 8.28
CA SER A 105 3.67 -12.09 7.59
C SER A 105 4.53 -11.62 6.42
N ASP A 106 5.23 -12.54 5.75
CA ASP A 106 6.17 -12.29 4.66
C ASP A 106 5.70 -12.72 3.26
#